data_AF-A0A8T5AZ30-F1
#
_entry.id   AF-A0A8T5AZ30-F1
#
_cell.length_a   1.000
_cell.length_b   1.000
_cell.length_c   1.000
_cell.angle_alpha   90.00
_cell.angle_beta   90.00
_cell.angle_gamma   90.00
#
_symmetry.space_group_name_H-M   'P 1'
#
loop_
_entity.id
_entity.type
_entity.pdbx_description
1 polymer ?
#
loop_
_entity_poly.entity_id
_entity_poly.type
_entity_poly.pdbx_seq_one_letter_code
_entity_poly.pdbx_strand_id
1 'polypeptide(L)'
;PPATWDEVRDCAEFFNGWDWDGDGEPEYGLTQSLKVGAQAWFKYLAVAACYSVMPGPNVDRYHNVFHFDPETMEPRINMPGPIRGLETLIKLSKYGPKAMVGWDSGSSWDFFVSKGDAALTWDWGDIARMAQDPKKSVIKGKLLTAPVPGSYEVWDLENNTWKKFDKILYCGNIIGCNWFNCISKLAKNKEATYHLIAWLSSPDVLFKTVTVIWGSGVDPGWRAHFPPELSEGWGTGNLKEWVTVGGYDENDAESFLSAVYKQYFKADTFLEYLKIPGAPAYMNSLDIHVNEALTGKRTAKDALGICAKDWEKITDERGRERIKKWYQESIGYGLPVVLCPT
;
A
#
# COMPACT_ATOMS: atom_id res chain seq x y z
N PRO A 1 3.54 14.98 -9.35
CA PRO A 1 2.62 13.84 -9.12
C PRO A 1 1.43 14.28 -8.25
N PRO A 2 0.24 13.68 -8.39
CA PRO A 2 -0.93 14.00 -7.55
C PRO A 2 -0.66 13.65 -6.08
N ALA A 3 -1.07 14.54 -5.17
CA ALA A 3 -0.88 14.42 -3.72
C ALA A 3 -2.14 13.98 -2.98
N THR A 4 -3.32 14.11 -3.60
CA THR A 4 -4.61 13.66 -3.06
C THR A 4 -5.32 12.69 -4.01
N TRP A 5 -6.23 11.87 -3.50
CA TRP A 5 -7.02 10.97 -4.35
C TRP A 5 -7.95 11.70 -5.32
N ASP A 6 -8.36 12.93 -4.99
CA ASP A 6 -9.10 13.79 -5.91
C ASP A 6 -8.21 14.22 -7.09
N GLU A 7 -6.96 14.61 -6.81
CA GLU A 7 -5.99 14.91 -7.88
C GLU A 7 -5.64 13.65 -8.70
N VAL A 8 -5.56 12.47 -8.08
CA VAL A 8 -5.40 11.21 -8.82
C VAL A 8 -6.56 10.98 -9.78
N ARG A 9 -7.81 11.22 -9.34
CA ARG A 9 -8.97 11.13 -10.22
C ARG A 9 -8.86 12.13 -11.36
N ASP A 10 -8.52 13.38 -11.09
CA ASP A 10 -8.44 14.43 -12.12
C ASP A 10 -7.37 14.09 -13.17
N CYS A 11 -6.21 13.59 -12.74
CA CYS A 11 -5.17 13.09 -13.64
C CYS A 11 -5.66 11.86 -14.42
N ALA A 12 -6.26 10.88 -13.76
CA ALA A 12 -6.77 9.68 -14.42
C ALA A 12 -7.85 10.03 -15.47
N GLU A 13 -8.75 10.95 -15.17
CA GLU A 13 -9.74 11.42 -16.13
C GLU A 13 -9.10 12.11 -17.33
N PHE A 14 -8.12 12.98 -17.09
CA PHE A 14 -7.42 13.69 -18.16
C PHE A 14 -6.70 12.72 -19.11
N PHE A 15 -5.99 11.72 -18.60
CA PHE A 15 -5.18 10.79 -19.41
C PHE A 15 -5.98 9.60 -19.99
N ASN A 16 -7.29 9.55 -19.80
CA ASN A 16 -8.09 8.40 -20.23
C ASN A 16 -8.80 8.64 -21.57
N GLY A 17 -8.58 7.74 -22.52
CA GLY A 17 -9.38 7.63 -23.75
C GLY A 17 -8.90 8.49 -24.92
N TRP A 18 -7.61 8.86 -24.94
CA TRP A 18 -6.96 9.47 -26.09
C TRP A 18 -5.51 9.00 -26.19
N ASP A 19 -4.98 9.04 -27.42
CA ASP A 19 -3.64 8.63 -27.83
C ASP A 19 -2.61 9.72 -27.43
N TRP A 20 -2.07 9.63 -26.21
CA TRP A 20 -1.10 10.56 -25.68
C TRP A 20 0.35 10.13 -25.89
N ASP A 21 0.61 8.89 -26.30
CA ASP A 21 1.95 8.41 -26.66
C ASP A 21 2.23 8.39 -28.18
N GLY A 22 1.20 8.54 -29.00
CA GLY A 22 1.26 8.69 -30.45
C GLY A 22 1.34 7.37 -31.22
N ASP A 23 0.97 6.23 -30.61
CA ASP A 23 1.07 4.91 -31.24
C ASP A 23 -0.16 4.53 -32.09
N GLY A 24 -1.23 5.32 -32.03
CA GLY A 24 -2.46 5.15 -32.79
C GLY A 24 -3.60 4.45 -32.04
N GLU A 25 -3.38 3.98 -30.82
CA GLU A 25 -4.40 3.45 -29.91
C GLU A 25 -4.71 4.45 -28.78
N PRO A 26 -5.86 4.37 -28.09
CA PRO A 26 -6.12 5.21 -26.91
C PRO A 26 -5.58 4.58 -25.63
N GLU A 27 -4.91 5.39 -24.80
CA GLU A 27 -4.41 4.97 -23.50
C GLU A 27 -5.43 5.21 -22.37
N TYR A 28 -5.04 4.78 -21.17
CA TYR A 28 -5.85 4.81 -19.98
C TYR A 28 -5.29 5.74 -18.90
N GLY A 29 -6.19 6.29 -18.11
CA GLY A 29 -5.82 7.13 -16.98
C GLY A 29 -5.06 6.38 -15.90
N LEU A 30 -5.45 5.12 -15.67
CA LEU A 30 -4.83 4.25 -14.68
C LEU A 30 -4.95 2.77 -15.01
N THR A 31 -4.16 1.96 -14.31
CA THR A 31 -4.31 0.50 -14.25
C THR A 31 -4.17 0.01 -12.83
N GLN A 32 -4.92 -1.04 -12.46
CA GLN A 32 -4.94 -1.63 -11.13
C GLN A 32 -5.22 -3.14 -11.17
N SER A 33 -4.66 -3.88 -10.21
CA SER A 33 -4.98 -5.30 -9.97
C SER A 33 -6.20 -5.42 -9.06
N LEU A 34 -7.39 -5.65 -9.64
CA LEU A 34 -8.68 -5.63 -8.94
C LEU A 34 -9.39 -6.99 -8.86
N LYS A 35 -8.71 -8.07 -9.24
CA LYS A 35 -9.25 -9.43 -9.20
C LYS A 35 -9.42 -9.93 -7.75
N VAL A 36 -10.62 -10.45 -7.46
CA VAL A 36 -10.90 -11.16 -6.21
C VAL A 36 -10.02 -12.41 -6.05
N GLY A 37 -9.53 -12.65 -4.84
CA GLY A 37 -8.55 -13.68 -4.54
C GLY A 37 -7.14 -13.34 -5.00
N ALA A 38 -6.91 -12.15 -5.54
CA ALA A 38 -5.62 -11.68 -6.05
C ALA A 38 -5.24 -10.30 -5.49
N GLN A 39 -5.55 -10.07 -4.19
CA GLN A 39 -5.04 -8.95 -3.40
C GLN A 39 -5.63 -7.56 -3.74
N ALA A 40 -6.79 -7.50 -4.40
CA ALA A 40 -7.48 -6.24 -4.71
C ALA A 40 -7.82 -5.40 -3.48
N TRP A 41 -8.13 -6.05 -2.35
CA TRP A 41 -8.40 -5.37 -1.08
C TRP A 41 -7.24 -4.47 -0.61
N PHE A 42 -5.98 -4.69 -0.99
CA PHE A 42 -4.90 -3.75 -0.66
C PHE A 42 -5.06 -2.40 -1.37
N LYS A 43 -5.54 -2.41 -2.62
CA LYS A 43 -5.79 -1.18 -3.38
C LYS A 43 -6.84 -0.35 -2.70
N TYR A 44 -7.88 -1.02 -2.23
CA TYR A 44 -8.91 -0.41 -1.39
C TYR A 44 -8.34 0.14 -0.09
N LEU A 45 -7.56 -0.64 0.66
CA LEU A 45 -7.00 -0.20 1.94
C LEU A 45 -6.13 1.05 1.79
N ALA A 46 -5.32 1.15 0.73
CA ALA A 46 -4.49 2.33 0.51
C ALA A 46 -5.31 3.61 0.32
N VAL A 47 -6.45 3.51 -0.37
CA VAL A 47 -7.37 4.64 -0.54
C VAL A 47 -8.13 4.92 0.76
N ALA A 48 -8.67 3.88 1.40
CA ALA A 48 -9.51 4.01 2.58
C ALA A 48 -8.77 4.56 3.81
N ALA A 49 -7.49 4.22 3.96
CA ALA A 49 -6.71 4.59 5.14
C ALA A 49 -6.63 6.11 5.35
N CYS A 50 -6.38 6.88 4.29
CA CYS A 50 -6.23 8.34 4.40
C CYS A 50 -7.50 9.07 4.84
N TYR A 51 -8.69 8.47 4.64
CA TYR A 51 -9.97 9.01 5.10
C TYR A 51 -10.37 8.54 6.51
N SER A 52 -9.60 7.64 7.10
CA SER A 52 -10.05 6.86 8.27
C SER A 52 -9.08 6.92 9.46
N VAL A 53 -7.78 6.97 9.22
CA VAL A 53 -6.78 6.88 10.29
C VAL A 53 -6.46 8.28 10.81
N MET A 54 -7.12 8.66 11.89
CA MET A 54 -6.90 9.94 12.58
C MET A 54 -5.55 9.91 13.34
N PRO A 55 -4.65 10.89 13.15
CA PRO A 55 -3.42 10.97 13.93
C PRO A 55 -3.69 11.37 15.39
N GLY A 56 -2.90 10.80 16.30
CA GLY A 56 -2.88 11.14 17.71
C GLY A 56 -1.56 10.73 18.37
N PRO A 57 -1.23 11.24 19.56
CA PRO A 57 0.06 10.99 20.21
C PRO A 57 0.24 9.54 20.67
N ASN A 58 -0.87 8.83 20.92
CA ASN A 58 -0.90 7.43 21.31
C ASN A 58 -1.85 6.66 20.38
N VAL A 59 -1.70 5.34 20.34
CA VAL A 59 -2.73 4.46 19.78
C VAL A 59 -3.82 4.32 20.83
N ASP A 60 -4.98 4.91 20.59
CA ASP A 60 -6.11 4.87 21.50
C ASP A 60 -7.39 4.42 20.77
N ARG A 61 -8.54 4.58 21.43
CA ARG A 61 -9.81 4.12 20.87
C ARG A 61 -10.15 4.82 19.55
N TYR A 62 -9.69 6.04 19.30
CA TYR A 62 -10.09 6.86 18.15
C TYR A 62 -8.93 7.21 17.22
N HIS A 63 -7.71 7.24 17.73
CA HIS A 63 -6.52 7.65 16.99
C HIS A 63 -5.64 6.47 16.60
N ASN A 64 -5.08 6.52 15.39
CA ASN A 64 -4.16 5.54 14.82
C ASN A 64 -4.76 4.12 14.70
N VAL A 65 -6.07 4.03 14.45
CA VAL A 65 -6.83 2.78 14.40
C VAL A 65 -7.71 2.72 13.15
N PHE A 66 -7.86 1.52 12.57
CA PHE A 66 -8.59 1.33 11.31
C PHE A 66 -9.57 0.16 11.33
N HIS A 67 -9.13 -1.04 11.71
CA HIS A 67 -9.89 -2.28 11.46
C HIS A 67 -11.08 -2.45 12.40
N PHE A 68 -10.84 -2.32 13.71
CA PHE A 68 -11.81 -2.53 14.77
C PHE A 68 -11.71 -1.47 15.85
N ASP A 69 -12.79 -1.30 16.61
CA ASP A 69 -12.74 -0.68 17.92
C ASP A 69 -11.93 -1.55 18.89
N PRO A 70 -10.83 -1.04 19.46
CA PRO A 70 -9.90 -1.86 20.26
C PRO A 70 -10.47 -2.29 21.61
N GLU A 71 -11.58 -1.71 22.08
CA GLU A 71 -12.20 -2.06 23.37
C GLU A 71 -13.32 -3.10 23.21
N THR A 72 -14.00 -3.10 22.06
CA THR A 72 -15.21 -3.90 21.81
C THR A 72 -15.04 -4.94 20.71
N MET A 73 -14.00 -4.83 19.88
CA MET A 73 -13.84 -5.57 18.63
C MET A 73 -14.96 -5.35 17.61
N GLU A 74 -15.72 -4.25 17.72
CA GLU A 74 -16.70 -3.86 16.68
C GLU A 74 -15.94 -3.47 15.39
N PRO A 75 -16.25 -4.06 14.24
CA PRO A 75 -15.63 -3.71 12.96
C PRO A 75 -15.88 -2.26 12.59
N ARG A 76 -14.84 -1.58 12.11
CA ARG A 76 -14.94 -0.18 11.63
C ARG A 76 -14.97 -0.06 10.12
N ILE A 77 -14.90 -1.17 9.41
CA ILE A 77 -14.79 -1.19 7.95
C ILE A 77 -16.03 -0.64 7.23
N ASN A 78 -17.16 -0.50 7.92
CA ASN A 78 -18.41 0.09 7.41
C ASN A 78 -18.64 1.53 7.89
N MET A 79 -17.63 2.19 8.45
CA MET A 79 -17.71 3.60 8.85
C MET A 79 -17.58 4.54 7.64
N PRO A 80 -17.92 5.85 7.76
CA PRO A 80 -17.88 6.79 6.64
C PRO A 80 -16.51 6.93 5.95
N GLY A 81 -15.40 6.85 6.70
CA GLY A 81 -14.04 6.86 6.14
C GLY A 81 -13.79 5.71 5.15
N PRO A 82 -13.90 4.44 5.60
CA PRO A 82 -13.77 3.27 4.73
C PRO A 82 -14.76 3.25 3.55
N ILE A 83 -16.02 3.65 3.78
CA ILE A 83 -17.02 3.77 2.70
C ILE A 83 -16.57 4.77 1.63
N ARG A 84 -16.12 5.97 2.02
CA ARG A 84 -15.59 6.98 1.09
C ARG A 84 -14.38 6.43 0.32
N GLY A 85 -13.53 5.63 0.98
CA GLY A 85 -12.42 4.94 0.34
C GLY A 85 -12.86 4.01 -0.80
N LEU A 86 -13.85 3.16 -0.56
CA LEU A 86 -14.36 2.24 -1.57
C LEU A 86 -15.11 2.98 -2.69
N GLU A 87 -15.89 4.01 -2.36
CA GLU A 87 -16.53 4.86 -3.36
C GLU A 87 -15.49 5.55 -4.26
N THR A 88 -14.38 5.99 -3.68
CA THR A 88 -13.26 6.59 -4.41
C THR A 88 -12.61 5.56 -5.35
N LEU A 89 -12.34 4.34 -4.86
CA LEU A 89 -11.81 3.27 -5.70
C LEU A 89 -12.74 2.93 -6.88
N ILE A 90 -14.06 2.86 -6.65
CA ILE A 90 -15.06 2.62 -7.71
C ILE A 90 -15.08 3.76 -8.74
N LYS A 91 -14.88 5.01 -8.32
CA LYS A 91 -14.77 6.14 -9.26
C LYS A 91 -13.50 6.01 -10.10
N LEU A 92 -12.36 5.75 -9.46
CA LEU A 92 -11.07 5.58 -10.12
C LEU A 92 -11.09 4.42 -11.12
N SER A 93 -11.75 3.30 -10.77
CA SER A 93 -11.82 2.12 -11.65
C SER A 93 -12.55 2.35 -12.98
N LYS A 94 -13.12 3.54 -13.22
CA LYS A 94 -13.75 3.90 -14.50
C LYS A 94 -12.76 4.46 -15.53
N TYR A 95 -11.58 4.90 -15.09
CA TYR A 95 -10.54 5.51 -15.93
C TYR A 95 -9.42 4.52 -16.28
N GLY A 96 -9.73 3.22 -16.23
CA GLY A 96 -8.84 2.15 -16.62
C GLY A 96 -9.54 1.11 -17.47
N PRO A 97 -8.82 0.13 -18.02
CA PRO A 97 -9.39 -0.91 -18.85
C PRO A 97 -10.45 -1.70 -18.09
N LYS A 98 -11.62 -1.96 -18.70
CA LYS A 98 -12.68 -2.77 -18.04
C LYS A 98 -12.19 -4.15 -17.59
N ALA A 99 -11.20 -4.70 -18.30
CA ALA A 99 -10.59 -5.99 -17.99
C ALA A 99 -9.84 -6.02 -16.64
N MET A 100 -9.44 -4.85 -16.09
CA MET A 100 -8.64 -4.77 -14.87
C MET A 100 -9.34 -5.32 -13.62
N VAL A 101 -10.67 -5.38 -13.63
CA VAL A 101 -11.47 -6.08 -12.59
C VAL A 101 -11.14 -7.58 -12.51
N GLY A 102 -10.60 -8.16 -13.59
CA GLY A 102 -10.13 -9.54 -13.66
C GLY A 102 -8.61 -9.69 -13.62
N TRP A 103 -7.86 -8.61 -13.43
CA TRP A 103 -6.39 -8.64 -13.42
C TRP A 103 -5.81 -8.87 -12.03
N ASP A 104 -4.82 -9.75 -11.98
CA ASP A 104 -3.88 -9.85 -10.88
C ASP A 104 -2.74 -8.83 -11.04
N SER A 105 -1.79 -8.83 -10.09
CA SER A 105 -0.61 -7.95 -10.12
C SER A 105 0.15 -8.04 -11.43
N GLY A 106 0.48 -9.25 -11.89
CA GLY A 106 1.28 -9.45 -13.08
C GLY A 106 0.63 -8.85 -14.33
N SER A 107 -0.67 -9.03 -14.50
CA SER A 107 -1.41 -8.47 -15.63
C SER A 107 -1.45 -6.93 -15.58
N SER A 108 -1.69 -6.35 -14.40
CA SER A 108 -1.69 -4.89 -14.22
C SER A 108 -0.31 -4.27 -14.42
N TRP A 109 0.74 -4.96 -13.97
CA TRP A 109 2.12 -4.53 -14.10
C TRP A 109 2.62 -4.59 -15.53
N ASP A 110 2.31 -5.64 -16.28
CA ASP A 110 2.63 -5.75 -17.71
C ASP A 110 2.02 -4.59 -18.50
N PHE A 111 0.74 -4.30 -18.23
CA PHE A 111 0.03 -3.18 -18.86
C PHE A 111 0.72 -1.83 -18.61
N PHE A 112 1.18 -1.58 -17.38
CA PHE A 112 1.87 -0.32 -17.04
C PHE A 112 3.33 -0.27 -17.53
N VAL A 113 4.10 -1.31 -17.25
CA VAL A 113 5.57 -1.31 -17.40
C VAL A 113 6.02 -1.68 -18.80
N SER A 114 5.37 -2.70 -19.37
CA SER A 114 5.80 -3.31 -20.63
C SER A 114 5.05 -2.78 -21.84
N LYS A 115 3.80 -2.36 -21.67
CA LYS A 115 3.04 -1.72 -22.73
C LYS A 115 3.12 -0.19 -22.67
N GLY A 116 3.03 0.37 -21.45
CA GLY A 116 3.04 1.82 -21.27
C GLY A 116 1.65 2.46 -21.37
N ASP A 117 0.60 1.66 -21.51
CA ASP A 117 -0.77 2.08 -21.88
C ASP A 117 -1.55 2.78 -20.74
N ALA A 118 -0.91 3.12 -19.63
CA ALA A 118 -1.57 3.77 -18.50
C ALA A 118 -0.70 4.85 -17.85
N ALA A 119 -1.30 6.00 -17.55
CA ALA A 119 -0.58 7.12 -16.94
C ALA A 119 -0.29 6.94 -15.44
N LEU A 120 -1.17 6.24 -14.71
CA LEU A 120 -1.08 6.09 -13.26
C LEU A 120 -1.25 4.65 -12.78
N THR A 121 -0.56 4.33 -11.69
CA THR A 121 -0.83 3.14 -10.88
C THR A 121 -0.36 3.41 -9.45
N TRP A 122 -1.04 2.82 -8.46
CA TRP A 122 -0.49 2.67 -7.12
C TRP A 122 -0.29 1.19 -6.85
N ASP A 123 0.96 0.83 -6.59
CA ASP A 123 1.34 -0.55 -6.31
C ASP A 123 2.62 -0.68 -5.51
N TRP A 124 3.04 -1.92 -5.24
CA TRP A 124 4.30 -2.27 -4.60
C TRP A 124 5.50 -1.58 -5.29
N GLY A 125 6.58 -1.36 -4.53
CA GLY A 125 7.81 -0.73 -5.03
C GLY A 125 8.47 -1.50 -6.19
N ASP A 126 8.08 -2.76 -6.39
CA ASP A 126 8.42 -3.59 -7.55
C ASP A 126 8.28 -2.86 -8.89
N ILE A 127 7.27 -2.00 -9.07
CA ILE A 127 7.04 -1.29 -10.34
C ILE A 127 8.23 -0.40 -10.69
N ALA A 128 8.74 0.38 -9.73
CA ALA A 128 9.84 1.31 -9.97
C ALA A 128 11.11 0.60 -10.43
N ARG A 129 11.29 -0.62 -9.93
CA ARG A 129 12.38 -1.51 -10.34
C ARG A 129 12.11 -2.18 -11.69
N MET A 130 10.91 -2.75 -11.91
CA MET A 130 10.58 -3.40 -13.17
C MET A 130 10.64 -2.41 -14.34
N ALA A 131 10.35 -1.13 -14.11
CA ALA A 131 10.54 -0.04 -15.05
C ALA A 131 11.99 0.09 -15.57
N GLN A 132 12.97 -0.42 -14.82
CA GLN A 132 14.37 -0.33 -15.20
C GLN A 132 14.86 -1.52 -16.04
N ASP A 133 14.08 -2.61 -16.14
CA ASP A 133 14.46 -3.81 -16.90
C ASP A 133 14.55 -3.48 -18.41
N PRO A 134 15.75 -3.43 -19.00
CA PRO A 134 15.93 -3.03 -20.40
C PRO A 134 15.37 -4.06 -21.40
N LYS A 135 15.01 -5.27 -20.94
CA LYS A 135 14.43 -6.32 -21.80
C LYS A 135 12.92 -6.26 -21.88
N LYS A 136 12.27 -5.58 -20.93
CA LYS A 136 10.82 -5.63 -20.76
C LYS A 136 10.14 -4.27 -20.67
N SER A 137 10.82 -3.26 -20.13
CA SER A 137 10.17 -1.98 -19.87
C SER A 137 10.31 -1.01 -21.03
N VAL A 138 9.22 -0.29 -21.30
CA VAL A 138 9.16 0.84 -22.25
C VAL A 138 9.12 2.21 -21.54
N ILE A 139 9.13 2.20 -20.20
CA ILE A 139 8.92 3.37 -19.34
C ILE A 139 10.17 3.77 -18.52
N LYS A 140 11.32 3.14 -18.76
CA LYS A 140 12.59 3.56 -18.14
C LYS A 140 12.90 5.03 -18.42
N GLY A 141 13.17 5.81 -17.38
CA GLY A 141 13.44 7.24 -17.47
C GLY A 141 12.19 8.09 -17.75
N LYS A 142 11.00 7.48 -17.67
CA LYS A 142 9.70 8.15 -17.81
C LYS A 142 8.85 8.02 -16.55
N LEU A 143 9.36 7.38 -15.49
CA LEU A 143 8.58 7.07 -14.30
C LEU A 143 8.82 8.13 -13.21
N LEU A 144 7.73 8.68 -12.69
CA LEU A 144 7.76 9.45 -11.44
C LEU A 144 7.02 8.68 -10.35
N THR A 145 7.67 8.53 -9.20
CA THR A 145 7.04 7.94 -8.01
C THR A 145 6.69 9.04 -6.99
N ALA A 146 5.61 8.84 -6.25
CA ALA A 146 5.21 9.67 -5.12
C ALA A 146 4.70 8.80 -3.96
N PRO A 147 4.65 9.32 -2.72
CA PRO A 147 3.95 8.68 -1.62
C PRO A 147 2.49 8.38 -2.00
N VAL A 148 1.88 7.43 -1.30
CA VAL A 148 0.45 7.15 -1.50
C VAL A 148 -0.34 8.44 -1.23
N PRO A 149 -1.29 8.82 -2.09
CA PRO A 149 -2.05 10.06 -1.93
C PRO A 149 -2.74 10.17 -0.58
N GLY A 150 -2.74 11.39 -0.04
CA GLY A 150 -3.36 11.73 1.22
C GLY A 150 -4.75 12.36 1.08
N SER A 151 -5.22 12.94 2.18
CA SER A 151 -6.51 13.67 2.24
C SER A 151 -6.41 14.89 3.15
N TYR A 152 -7.19 15.93 2.85
CA TYR A 152 -7.43 17.05 3.76
C TYR A 152 -8.51 16.74 4.81
N GLU A 153 -9.28 15.67 4.62
CA GLU A 153 -10.38 15.28 5.49
C GLU A 153 -10.24 13.84 5.98
N VAL A 154 -10.43 13.65 7.29
CA VAL A 154 -10.43 12.34 7.94
C VAL A 154 -11.71 12.21 8.78
N TRP A 155 -12.32 11.04 8.79
CA TRP A 155 -13.46 10.75 9.66
C TRP A 155 -13.02 10.70 11.11
N ASP A 156 -13.56 11.59 11.94
CA ASP A 156 -13.37 11.62 13.37
C ASP A 156 -14.32 10.62 14.04
N LEU A 157 -13.75 9.53 14.55
CA LEU A 157 -14.48 8.45 15.21
C LEU A 157 -15.04 8.86 16.58
N GLU A 158 -14.43 9.83 17.26
CA GLU A 158 -14.88 10.30 18.57
C GLU A 158 -16.12 11.20 18.41
N ASN A 159 -16.06 12.13 17.46
CA ASN A 159 -17.11 13.14 17.27
C ASN A 159 -18.15 12.75 16.19
N ASN A 160 -17.91 11.67 15.44
CA ASN A 160 -18.73 11.25 14.30
C ASN A 160 -18.93 12.36 13.26
N THR A 161 -17.85 13.01 12.88
CA THR A 161 -17.84 14.10 11.89
C THR A 161 -16.62 14.02 10.97
N TRP A 162 -16.71 14.59 9.78
CA TRP A 162 -15.52 14.82 8.95
C TRP A 162 -14.72 15.99 9.52
N LYS A 163 -13.45 15.74 9.84
CA LYS A 163 -12.52 16.76 10.30
C LYS A 163 -11.61 17.17 9.15
N LYS A 164 -11.56 18.48 8.89
CA LYS A 164 -10.68 19.08 7.88
C LYS A 164 -9.37 19.57 8.51
N PHE A 165 -8.28 19.44 7.77
CA PHE A 165 -6.94 19.89 8.14
C PHE A 165 -6.43 20.95 7.16
N ASP A 166 -5.52 21.82 7.64
CA ASP A 166 -4.88 22.85 6.80
C ASP A 166 -3.73 22.29 5.95
N LYS A 167 -3.34 21.04 6.19
CA LYS A 167 -2.37 20.28 5.41
C LYS A 167 -2.96 18.96 4.95
N ILE A 168 -2.39 18.38 3.89
CA ILE A 168 -2.66 17.00 3.51
C ILE A 168 -2.14 16.08 4.61
N LEU A 169 -2.99 15.17 5.07
CA LEU A 169 -2.58 14.06 5.92
C LEU A 169 -2.27 12.85 5.05
N TYR A 170 -1.06 12.33 5.20
CA TYR A 170 -0.62 11.11 4.55
C TYR A 170 -0.77 9.93 5.50
N CYS A 171 -1.40 8.86 5.00
CA CYS A 171 -1.41 7.58 5.70
C CYS A 171 -0.44 6.63 5.00
N GLY A 172 0.69 6.38 5.66
CA GLY A 172 1.62 5.33 5.29
C GLY A 172 0.86 4.01 5.30
N ASN A 173 1.13 3.11 4.36
CA ASN A 173 0.51 1.81 4.36
C ASN A 173 1.35 0.78 3.61
N ILE A 174 0.90 -0.46 3.75
CA ILE A 174 1.52 -1.71 3.35
C ILE A 174 1.25 -2.14 1.90
N ILE A 175 0.88 -1.23 0.99
CA ILE A 175 1.25 -1.47 -0.42
C ILE A 175 2.79 -1.38 -0.48
N GLY A 176 3.43 -2.48 -0.08
CA GLY A 176 4.81 -2.50 0.38
C GLY A 176 5.03 -3.59 1.44
N CYS A 177 4.57 -4.82 1.16
CA CYS A 177 4.73 -5.99 2.02
C CYS A 177 6.14 -6.02 2.66
N ASN A 178 6.23 -5.92 3.98
CA ASN A 178 7.51 -6.14 4.67
C ASN A 178 7.77 -7.64 4.73
N TRP A 179 8.68 -8.13 3.88
CA TRP A 179 9.15 -9.50 3.93
C TRP A 179 10.26 -9.64 4.96
N PHE A 180 10.14 -10.62 5.85
CA PHE A 180 11.16 -10.95 6.82
C PHE A 180 11.38 -12.45 6.89
N ASN A 181 12.62 -12.83 7.18
CA ASN A 181 13.00 -14.23 7.31
C ASN A 181 12.65 -14.76 8.70
N CYS A 182 12.08 -15.97 8.76
CA CYS A 182 11.73 -16.66 9.99
C CYS A 182 12.45 -17.99 10.11
N ILE A 183 13.02 -18.30 11.28
CA ILE A 183 13.58 -19.62 11.58
C ILE A 183 12.59 -20.41 12.42
N SER A 184 12.08 -21.51 11.88
CA SER A 184 11.19 -22.40 12.62
C SER A 184 11.89 -23.00 13.84
N LYS A 185 11.20 -23.03 14.98
CA LYS A 185 11.66 -23.75 16.19
C LYS A 185 11.92 -25.23 15.92
N LEU A 186 11.26 -25.81 14.90
CA LEU A 186 11.39 -27.21 14.50
C LEU A 186 12.53 -27.47 13.52
N ALA A 187 13.21 -26.43 13.02
CA ALA A 187 14.30 -26.60 12.04
C ALA A 187 15.43 -27.46 12.61
N LYS A 188 15.90 -28.43 11.81
CA LYS A 188 16.99 -29.35 12.19
C LYS A 188 18.35 -28.65 12.21
N ASN A 189 18.58 -27.69 11.31
CA ASN A 189 19.86 -26.99 11.14
C ASN A 189 19.72 -25.47 11.34
N LYS A 190 19.34 -25.04 12.55
CA LYS A 190 19.03 -23.62 12.84
C LYS A 190 20.20 -22.67 12.56
N GLU A 191 21.40 -23.08 12.93
CA GLU A 191 22.62 -22.28 12.75
C GLU A 191 22.95 -22.06 11.27
N ALA A 192 22.89 -23.11 10.44
CA ALA A 192 23.08 -22.97 9.00
C ALA A 192 22.00 -22.08 8.36
N THR A 193 20.74 -22.23 8.76
CA THR A 193 19.66 -21.35 8.30
C THR A 193 19.89 -19.89 8.71
N TYR A 194 20.35 -19.66 9.95
CA TYR A 194 20.73 -18.33 10.42
C TYR A 194 21.85 -17.73 9.57
N HIS A 195 22.93 -18.47 9.31
CA HIS A 195 24.04 -17.97 8.50
C HIS A 195 23.61 -17.62 7.07
N LEU A 196 22.74 -18.42 6.45
CA LEU A 196 22.19 -18.11 5.13
C LEU A 196 21.38 -16.80 5.15
N ILE A 197 20.46 -16.67 6.12
CA ILE A 197 19.64 -15.45 6.27
C ILE A 197 20.52 -14.23 6.53
N ALA A 198 21.52 -14.35 7.41
CA ALA A 198 22.45 -13.28 7.74
C ALA A 198 23.27 -12.86 6.51
N TRP A 199 23.70 -13.81 5.68
CA TRP A 199 24.40 -13.52 4.43
C TRP A 199 23.48 -12.81 3.42
N LEU A 200 22.25 -13.31 3.22
CA LEU A 200 21.25 -12.67 2.35
C LEU A 200 20.90 -11.25 2.80
N SER A 201 20.95 -11.01 4.11
CA SER A 201 20.67 -9.72 4.74
C SER A 201 21.92 -8.85 4.93
N SER A 202 23.10 -9.29 4.47
CA SER A 202 24.31 -8.46 4.53
C SER A 202 24.14 -7.25 3.61
N PRO A 203 24.64 -6.06 3.98
CA PRO A 203 24.38 -4.82 3.24
C PRO A 203 24.60 -4.93 1.72
N ASP A 204 25.73 -5.49 1.30
CA ASP A 204 26.07 -5.63 -0.13
C ASP A 204 25.15 -6.59 -0.88
N VAL A 205 24.76 -7.70 -0.25
CA VAL A 205 23.87 -8.71 -0.87
C VAL A 205 22.45 -8.16 -0.95
N LEU A 206 21.99 -7.51 0.12
CA LEU A 206 20.67 -6.91 0.16
C LEU A 206 20.55 -5.75 -0.83
N PHE A 207 21.56 -4.88 -0.90
CA PHE A 207 21.59 -3.80 -1.87
C PHE A 207 21.44 -4.33 -3.29
N LYS A 208 22.22 -5.35 -3.69
CA LYS A 208 22.09 -5.98 -5.01
C LYS A 208 20.72 -6.65 -5.22
N THR A 209 20.12 -7.21 -4.18
CA THR A 209 18.78 -7.82 -4.26
C THR A 209 17.70 -6.78 -4.53
N VAL A 210 17.85 -5.58 -3.95
CA VAL A 210 16.94 -4.45 -4.16
C VAL A 210 17.18 -3.79 -5.52
N THR A 211 18.44 -3.69 -5.96
CA THR A 211 18.81 -2.85 -7.12
C THR A 211 18.99 -3.60 -8.44
N VAL A 212 19.41 -4.87 -8.44
CA VAL A 212 19.83 -5.57 -9.67
C VAL A 212 18.86 -6.70 -10.07
N ILE A 213 18.14 -7.28 -9.11
CA ILE A 213 17.21 -8.37 -9.40
C ILE A 213 15.83 -7.76 -9.71
N TRP A 214 15.58 -7.55 -11.01
CA TRP A 214 14.32 -7.03 -11.55
C TRP A 214 13.14 -7.96 -11.20
N GLY A 215 12.42 -7.65 -10.12
CA GLY A 215 11.30 -8.46 -9.60
C GLY A 215 11.63 -9.39 -8.41
N SER A 216 12.67 -9.12 -7.61
CA SER A 216 12.95 -9.89 -6.38
C SER A 216 11.87 -9.86 -5.30
N GLY A 217 10.87 -8.97 -5.39
CA GLY A 217 9.90 -8.69 -4.32
C GLY A 217 10.48 -7.98 -3.08
N VAL A 218 11.75 -7.54 -3.12
CA VAL A 218 12.41 -6.80 -2.03
C VAL A 218 12.57 -5.33 -2.39
N ASP A 219 11.92 -4.47 -1.60
CA ASP A 219 11.92 -3.01 -1.75
C ASP A 219 12.95 -2.32 -0.82
N PRO A 220 13.35 -1.07 -1.10
CA PRO A 220 14.24 -0.33 -0.21
C PRO A 220 13.59 -0.04 1.13
N GLY A 221 14.16 -0.57 2.22
CA GLY A 221 13.68 -0.31 3.60
C GLY A 221 14.77 -0.07 4.66
N TRP A 222 16.06 -0.09 4.30
CA TRP A 222 17.16 0.11 5.24
C TRP A 222 17.96 1.36 4.88
N ARG A 223 18.47 2.10 5.87
CA ARG A 223 19.38 3.27 5.77
C ARG A 223 20.39 3.19 4.62
N ALA A 224 21.04 2.04 4.40
CA ALA A 224 22.03 1.88 3.33
C ALA A 224 21.44 1.96 1.91
N HIS A 225 20.13 1.81 1.76
CA HIS A 225 19.43 1.96 0.49
C HIS A 225 19.13 3.42 0.16
N PHE A 226 19.05 4.30 1.16
CA PHE A 226 18.62 5.68 0.98
C PHE A 226 19.83 6.62 0.96
N PRO A 227 20.00 7.43 -0.11
CA PRO A 227 20.98 8.52 -0.11
C PRO A 227 20.60 9.59 0.91
N PRO A 228 21.57 10.18 1.63
CA PRO A 228 21.31 11.25 2.62
C PRO A 228 20.49 12.42 2.06
N GLU A 229 20.78 12.84 0.83
CA GLU A 229 20.13 13.94 0.12
C GLU A 229 18.64 13.68 -0.18
N LEU A 230 18.23 12.41 -0.26
CA LEU A 230 16.83 12.00 -0.50
C LEU A 230 16.08 11.61 0.77
N SER A 231 16.77 11.60 1.92
CA SER A 231 16.29 11.07 3.19
C SER A 231 16.55 11.98 4.38
N GLU A 232 16.67 13.29 4.16
CA GLU A 232 16.91 14.29 5.22
C GLU A 232 18.12 13.96 6.11
N GLY A 233 19.17 13.36 5.53
CA GLY A 233 20.37 12.92 6.23
C GLY A 233 20.23 11.61 7.03
N TRP A 234 19.08 10.94 6.99
CA TRP A 234 18.87 9.68 7.72
C TRP A 234 19.62 8.50 7.08
N GLY A 235 19.60 8.40 5.76
CA GLY A 235 20.22 7.32 5.01
C GLY A 235 21.74 7.40 4.96
N THR A 236 22.37 6.31 4.53
CA THR A 236 23.83 6.17 4.37
C THR A 236 24.20 5.62 3.00
N GLY A 237 23.23 5.51 2.08
CA GLY A 237 23.41 5.02 0.72
C GLY A 237 23.96 6.09 -0.22
N ASN A 238 24.02 5.75 -1.50
CA ASN A 238 24.56 6.63 -2.54
C ASN A 238 23.73 6.51 -3.82
N LEU A 239 23.14 7.62 -4.29
CA LEU A 239 22.31 7.62 -5.49
C LEU A 239 23.07 7.13 -6.73
N LYS A 240 24.37 7.45 -6.81
CA LYS A 240 25.21 7.00 -7.92
C LYS A 240 25.27 5.47 -8.02
N GLU A 241 25.23 4.75 -6.90
CA GLU A 241 25.26 3.28 -6.92
C GLU A 241 23.96 2.69 -7.47
N TRP A 242 22.81 3.33 -7.25
CA TRP A 242 21.54 2.93 -7.88
C TRP A 242 21.63 3.03 -9.40
N VAL A 243 22.29 4.05 -9.92
CA VAL A 243 22.52 4.24 -11.35
C VAL A 243 23.58 3.26 -11.88
N THR A 244 24.77 3.21 -11.27
CA THR A 244 25.90 2.45 -11.83
C THR A 244 25.86 0.96 -11.54
N VAL A 245 25.33 0.54 -10.39
CA VAL A 245 25.21 -0.88 -10.00
C VAL A 245 23.81 -1.39 -10.31
N GLY A 246 22.79 -0.66 -9.88
CA GLY A 246 21.40 -1.01 -10.16
C GLY A 246 21.08 -0.91 -11.64
N GLY A 247 21.59 0.11 -12.33
CA GLY A 247 21.23 0.38 -13.72
C GLY A 247 19.94 1.19 -13.83
N TYR A 248 19.53 1.90 -12.78
CA TYR A 248 18.38 2.78 -12.81
C TYR A 248 18.64 4.01 -13.70
N ASP A 249 17.58 4.56 -14.29
CA ASP A 249 17.58 5.97 -14.64
C ASP A 249 17.68 6.82 -13.36
N GLU A 250 18.45 7.91 -13.42
CA GLU A 250 18.73 8.73 -12.23
C GLU A 250 17.48 9.43 -11.69
N ASN A 251 16.60 9.93 -12.57
CA ASN A 251 15.38 10.62 -12.15
C ASN A 251 14.35 9.62 -11.58
N ASP A 252 14.25 8.43 -12.19
CA ASP A 252 13.40 7.36 -11.69
C ASP A 252 13.86 6.95 -10.28
N ALA A 253 15.17 6.74 -10.08
CA ALA A 253 15.75 6.40 -8.77
C ALA A 253 15.52 7.51 -7.74
N GLU A 254 15.74 8.77 -8.10
CA GLU A 254 15.54 9.92 -7.22
C GLU A 254 14.09 10.00 -6.71
N SER A 255 13.13 9.96 -7.64
CA SER A 255 11.71 10.05 -7.29
C SER A 255 11.25 8.83 -6.48
N PHE A 256 11.70 7.62 -6.84
CA PHE A 256 11.37 6.38 -6.13
C PHE A 256 11.87 6.40 -4.69
N LEU A 257 13.15 6.69 -4.46
CA LEU A 257 13.74 6.66 -3.14
C LEU A 257 13.17 7.75 -2.23
N SER A 258 12.95 8.96 -2.78
CA SER A 258 12.28 10.03 -2.04
C SER A 258 10.85 9.66 -1.65
N ALA A 259 10.09 9.05 -2.57
CA ALA A 259 8.73 8.62 -2.32
C ALA A 259 8.65 7.52 -1.26
N VAL A 260 9.46 6.48 -1.37
CA VAL A 260 9.50 5.39 -0.37
C VAL A 260 9.91 5.92 1.00
N TYR A 261 10.92 6.79 1.06
CA TYR A 261 11.35 7.40 2.32
C TYR A 261 10.21 8.18 2.98
N LYS A 262 9.53 9.04 2.23
CA LYS A 262 8.40 9.82 2.73
C LYS A 262 7.23 8.93 3.17
N GLN A 263 6.90 7.91 2.37
CA GLN A 263 5.81 6.98 2.66
C GLN A 263 6.03 6.20 3.95
N TYR A 264 7.26 5.71 4.19
CA TYR A 264 7.56 4.86 5.34
C TYR A 264 7.95 5.63 6.60
N PHE A 265 8.58 6.81 6.45
CA PHE A 265 9.21 7.50 7.57
C PHE A 265 8.71 8.93 7.79
N LYS A 266 7.78 9.45 6.97
CA LYS A 266 7.26 10.82 7.11
C LYS A 266 5.74 10.93 7.05
N ALA A 267 5.03 9.82 6.85
CA ALA A 267 3.58 9.83 6.90
C ALA A 267 3.07 10.25 8.29
N ASP A 268 1.90 10.89 8.34
CA ASP A 268 1.30 11.38 9.58
C ASP A 268 0.68 10.25 10.42
N THR A 269 0.29 9.16 9.75
CA THR A 269 -0.21 7.93 10.35
C THR A 269 0.25 6.72 9.54
N PHE A 270 0.00 5.50 10.06
CA PHE A 270 0.32 4.27 9.35
C PHE A 270 -0.83 3.25 9.46
N LEU A 271 -1.25 2.67 8.32
CA LEU A 271 -2.12 1.50 8.29
C LEU A 271 -1.27 0.22 8.34
N GLU A 272 -1.31 -0.46 9.47
CA GLU A 272 -0.68 -1.76 9.63
C GLU A 272 -1.53 -2.91 9.08
N TYR A 273 -0.89 -4.06 8.85
CA TYR A 273 -1.62 -5.31 8.62
C TYR A 273 -2.50 -5.67 9.82
N LEU A 274 -3.63 -6.32 9.54
CA LEU A 274 -4.39 -7.01 10.57
C LEU A 274 -3.59 -8.25 11.05
N LYS A 275 -2.75 -8.09 12.08
CA LYS A 275 -1.85 -9.14 12.60
C LYS A 275 -2.49 -9.93 13.76
N ILE A 276 -3.71 -10.43 13.57
CA ILE A 276 -4.41 -11.29 14.55
C ILE A 276 -4.65 -12.71 14.02
N PRO A 277 -4.72 -13.72 14.90
CA PRO A 277 -5.09 -15.07 14.49
C PRO A 277 -6.44 -15.11 13.77
N GLY A 278 -6.44 -15.64 12.55
CA GLY A 278 -7.62 -15.68 11.69
C GLY A 278 -7.74 -14.51 10.70
N ALA A 279 -6.79 -13.55 10.69
CA ALA A 279 -6.73 -12.44 9.74
C ALA A 279 -7.07 -12.82 8.27
N PRO A 280 -6.61 -13.96 7.71
CA PRO A 280 -6.97 -14.34 6.34
C PRO A 280 -8.48 -14.45 6.10
N ALA A 281 -9.28 -14.86 7.09
CA ALA A 281 -10.74 -14.96 6.94
C ALA A 281 -11.39 -13.57 6.84
N TYR A 282 -10.92 -12.61 7.65
CA TYR A 282 -11.39 -11.22 7.60
C TYR A 282 -11.04 -10.57 6.26
N MET A 283 -9.79 -10.72 5.81
CA MET A 283 -9.33 -10.15 4.54
C MET A 283 -10.01 -10.81 3.34
N ASN A 284 -10.31 -12.11 3.39
CA ASN A 284 -11.07 -12.79 2.34
C ASN A 284 -12.51 -12.27 2.24
N SER A 285 -13.21 -12.04 3.35
CA SER A 285 -14.53 -11.41 3.34
C SER A 285 -14.45 -9.99 2.75
N LEU A 286 -13.44 -9.21 3.14
CA LEU A 286 -13.22 -7.87 2.59
C LEU A 286 -13.01 -7.89 1.07
N ASP A 287 -12.14 -8.78 0.57
CA ASP A 287 -11.82 -8.90 -0.86
C ASP A 287 -13.06 -9.25 -1.70
N ILE A 288 -13.89 -10.17 -1.21
CA ILE A 288 -15.16 -10.55 -1.85
C ILE A 288 -16.08 -9.33 -1.95
N HIS A 289 -16.32 -8.63 -0.84
CA HIS A 289 -17.30 -7.54 -0.82
C HIS A 289 -16.81 -6.27 -1.52
N VAL A 290 -15.51 -5.97 -1.47
CA VAL A 290 -14.90 -4.91 -2.29
C VAL A 290 -15.12 -5.22 -3.78
N ASN A 291 -14.91 -6.47 -4.20
CA ASN A 291 -15.16 -6.86 -5.59
C ASN A 291 -16.65 -6.79 -5.98
N GLU A 292 -17.58 -7.16 -5.10
CA GLU A 292 -19.02 -6.98 -5.34
C GLU A 292 -19.38 -5.51 -5.60
N ALA A 293 -18.76 -4.58 -4.88
CA ALA A 293 -18.97 -3.15 -5.10
C ALA A 293 -18.31 -2.68 -6.41
N LEU A 294 -17.08 -3.10 -6.69
CA LEU A 294 -16.36 -2.75 -7.94
C LEU A 294 -17.08 -3.26 -9.20
N THR A 295 -17.75 -4.41 -9.10
CA THR A 295 -18.55 -5.00 -10.19
C THR A 295 -19.99 -4.48 -10.23
N GLY A 296 -20.35 -3.51 -9.37
CA GLY A 296 -21.68 -2.90 -9.34
C GLY A 296 -22.79 -3.79 -8.79
N LYS A 297 -22.47 -4.95 -8.20
CA LYS A 297 -23.47 -5.83 -7.57
C LYS A 297 -24.06 -5.23 -6.29
N ARG A 298 -23.31 -4.34 -5.64
CA ARG A 298 -23.71 -3.64 -4.41
C ARG A 298 -23.16 -2.22 -4.38
N THR A 299 -23.77 -1.37 -3.56
CA THR A 299 -23.15 -0.10 -3.19
C THR A 299 -21.95 -0.34 -2.26
N ALA A 300 -21.04 0.62 -2.16
CA ALA A 300 -19.93 0.56 -1.21
C ALA A 300 -20.42 0.37 0.24
N LYS A 301 -21.46 1.11 0.64
CA LYS A 301 -22.08 1.02 1.97
C LYS A 301 -22.65 -0.37 2.25
N ASP A 302 -23.38 -0.95 1.30
CA ASP A 302 -23.98 -2.27 1.49
C ASP A 302 -22.92 -3.38 1.55
N ALA A 303 -21.92 -3.31 0.65
CA ALA A 303 -20.81 -4.26 0.61
C ALA A 303 -20.02 -4.28 1.93
N LEU A 304 -19.58 -3.10 2.40
CA LEU A 304 -18.83 -3.00 3.64
C LEU A 304 -19.71 -3.28 4.87
N GLY A 305 -21.01 -2.99 4.81
CA GLY A 305 -21.96 -3.37 5.83
C GLY A 305 -22.14 -4.88 6.00
N ILE A 306 -22.06 -5.65 4.91
CA ILE A 306 -22.05 -7.12 4.98
C ILE A 306 -20.69 -7.61 5.47
N CYS A 307 -19.59 -7.05 4.97
CA CYS A 307 -18.24 -7.37 5.46
C CYS A 307 -18.10 -7.17 6.98
N ALA A 308 -18.68 -6.10 7.53
CA ALA A 308 -18.70 -5.88 8.97
C ALA A 308 -19.46 -6.99 9.72
N LYS A 309 -20.61 -7.45 9.21
CA LYS A 309 -21.36 -8.57 9.83
C LYS A 309 -20.58 -9.88 9.77
N ASP A 310 -19.89 -10.14 8.66
CA ASP A 310 -19.00 -11.29 8.55
C ASP A 310 -17.87 -11.22 9.57
N TRP A 311 -17.26 -10.04 9.74
CA TRP A 311 -16.19 -9.82 10.70
C TRP A 311 -16.67 -10.02 12.15
N GLU A 312 -17.88 -9.59 12.50
CA GLU A 312 -18.49 -9.89 13.80
C GLU A 312 -18.61 -11.40 14.03
N LYS A 313 -19.15 -12.12 13.04
CA LYS A 313 -19.29 -13.59 13.10
C LYS A 313 -17.93 -14.28 13.27
N ILE A 314 -16.93 -13.90 12.48
CA ILE A 314 -15.57 -14.46 12.56
C ILE A 314 -14.96 -14.18 13.94
N THR A 315 -15.20 -12.98 14.49
CA THR A 315 -14.71 -12.58 15.82
C THR A 315 -15.33 -13.45 16.91
N ASP A 316 -16.65 -13.66 16.88
CA ASP A 316 -17.36 -14.46 17.87
C ASP A 316 -16.99 -15.94 17.82
N GLU A 317 -16.93 -16.53 16.62
CA GLU A 317 -16.53 -17.93 16.42
C GLU A 317 -15.11 -18.21 16.94
N ARG A 318 -14.24 -17.21 16.94
CA ARG A 318 -12.84 -17.32 17.42
C ARG A 318 -12.66 -16.93 18.89
N GLY A 319 -13.71 -16.44 19.54
CA GLY A 319 -13.70 -15.94 20.91
C GLY A 319 -13.25 -14.49 20.99
N ARG A 320 -14.22 -13.57 21.04
CA ARG A 320 -14.04 -12.11 21.02
C ARG A 320 -12.99 -11.59 22.00
N GLU A 321 -13.07 -11.98 23.27
CA GLU A 321 -12.14 -11.50 24.31
C GLU A 321 -10.69 -11.88 24.02
N ARG A 322 -10.47 -13.06 23.42
CA ARG A 322 -9.14 -13.53 23.04
C ARG A 322 -8.60 -12.75 21.84
N ILE A 323 -9.45 -12.55 20.82
CA ILE A 323 -9.09 -11.75 19.65
C ILE A 323 -8.79 -10.30 20.05
N LYS A 324 -9.61 -9.71 20.93
CA LYS A 324 -9.41 -8.35 21.45
C LYS A 324 -8.02 -8.16 22.04
N LYS A 325 -7.57 -9.08 22.89
CA LYS A 325 -6.23 -9.01 23.49
C LYS A 325 -5.13 -9.00 22.42
N TRP A 326 -5.21 -9.91 21.43
CA TRP A 326 -4.23 -9.94 20.35
C TRP A 326 -4.30 -8.72 19.45
N TYR A 327 -5.49 -8.17 19.20
CA TYR A 327 -5.65 -6.95 18.42
C TYR A 327 -5.01 -5.76 19.12
N GLN A 328 -5.29 -5.57 20.42
CA GLN A 328 -4.67 -4.53 21.25
C GLN A 328 -3.15 -4.64 21.27
N GLU A 329 -2.60 -5.84 21.45
CA GLU A 329 -1.15 -6.09 21.38
C GLU A 329 -0.59 -5.78 19.98
N SER A 330 -1.29 -6.21 18.92
CA SER A 330 -0.86 -6.05 17.52
C SER A 330 -0.70 -4.59 17.12
N ILE A 331 -1.62 -3.73 17.55
CA ILE A 331 -1.64 -2.30 17.19
C ILE A 331 -0.89 -1.43 18.20
N GLY A 332 -0.40 -2.00 19.30
CA GLY A 332 0.23 -1.23 20.38
C GLY A 332 -0.76 -0.35 21.16
N TYR A 333 -1.97 -0.85 21.44
CA TYR A 333 -3.01 -0.08 22.14
C TYR A 333 -2.53 0.48 23.48
N GLY A 334 -2.72 1.79 23.69
CA GLY A 334 -2.27 2.54 24.85
C GLY A 334 -0.80 2.98 24.81
N LEU A 335 -0.05 2.62 23.76
CA LEU A 335 1.35 3.02 23.60
C LEU A 335 1.49 4.31 22.77
N PRO A 336 2.57 5.08 22.98
CA PRO A 336 2.94 6.18 22.09
C PRO A 336 3.13 5.72 20.66
N VAL A 337 2.70 6.55 19.72
CA VAL A 337 2.86 6.28 18.29
C VAL A 337 4.32 6.57 17.89
N VAL A 338 4.95 5.59 17.25
CA VAL A 338 6.34 5.69 16.76
C VAL A 338 6.31 5.51 15.24
N LEU A 339 6.28 6.61 14.49
CA LEU A 339 6.25 6.59 13.02
C LEU A 339 7.66 6.58 12.41
N CYS A 340 8.69 6.97 13.19
CA CYS A 340 10.07 7.07 12.73
C CYS A 340 10.99 6.23 13.62
N PRO A 341 11.91 5.43 13.05
CA PRO A 341 13.05 4.94 13.81
C PRO A 341 13.94 6.14 14.19
N THR A 342 14.18 6.31 15.49
CA THR A 342 15.22 7.21 16.02
C THR A 342 16.61 6.75 15.65
#